data_AF-M1KIP9-F1
#
_entry.id   AF-M1KIP9-F1
#
_cell.length_a   1.000
_cell.length_b   1.000
_cell.length_c   1.000
_cell.angle_alpha   90.00
_cell.angle_beta   90.00
_cell.angle_gamma   90.00
#
_symmetry.space_group_name_H-M   'P 1'
#
loop_
_entity.id
_entity.type
_entity.pdbx_description
1 polymer ?
#
loop_
_entity_poly.entity_id
_entity_poly.type
_entity_poly.pdbx_seq_one_letter_code
_entity_poly.pdbx_strand_id
1 'polypeptide(L)'
;MEVQKTIELIKRSYDQPILFHRLHCHLAYILEKSNLQHEMSDEWSRILIFSAARTKSQNQGLEGKILSFLKEIRPPASSKGSRLRLWIILYYIRSRSPSQINHLVLFELVSNFMGISSFVDGLILSILAAAITSPVFGLESNKKLRSDSVAYLLGVIKKKPLGVLSRVQALPCYIGHAVEPPGLLDLRMGNNMQTLVALESICFYAKYTKSVEFVKKIVPEGPFFVECLKGFISRTFRVDEGEASGCDVGDSVVENLEILDGIRKAYEEARDKKRFVSRIVEFVMDLST
;
A
#
# COMPACT_ATOMS: atom_id res chain seq x y z
N MET A 1 10.56 1.93 28.18
CA MET A 1 11.85 2.03 27.45
C MET A 1 11.80 1.38 26.06
N GLU A 2 11.20 0.20 25.91
CA GLU A 2 11.13 -0.49 24.59
C GLU A 2 10.30 0.27 23.55
N VAL A 3 9.10 0.73 23.89
CA VAL A 3 8.23 1.51 22.98
C VAL A 3 8.98 2.71 22.36
N GLN A 4 9.69 3.48 23.18
CA GLN A 4 10.42 4.66 22.72
C GLN A 4 11.58 4.27 21.79
N LYS A 5 12.32 3.20 22.10
CA LYS A 5 13.36 2.66 21.21
C LYS A 5 12.78 2.24 19.86
N THR A 6 11.64 1.55 19.85
CA THR A 6 10.97 1.13 18.61
C THR A 6 10.51 2.32 17.78
N ILE A 7 9.96 3.37 18.41
CA ILE A 7 9.58 4.60 17.72
C ILE A 7 10.80 5.29 17.09
N GLU A 8 11.92 5.37 17.79
CA GLU A 8 13.15 5.96 17.23
C GLU A 8 13.72 5.14 16.07
N LEU A 9 13.59 3.81 16.09
CA LEU A 9 13.93 2.96 14.95
C LEU A 9 13.01 3.21 13.75
N ILE A 10 11.70 3.35 13.97
CA ILE A 10 10.73 3.69 12.93
C ILE A 10 11.06 5.05 12.29
N LYS A 11 11.48 6.04 13.09
CA LYS A 11 11.91 7.35 12.57
C LYS A 11 13.11 7.27 11.63
N ARG A 12 13.92 6.22 11.74
CA ARG A 12 15.10 5.96 10.90
C ARG A 12 14.79 5.10 9.66
N SER A 13 13.60 4.52 9.55
CA SER A 13 13.23 3.61 8.44
C SER A 13 12.54 4.33 7.27
N TYR A 14 12.79 5.63 7.06
CA TYR A 14 12.01 6.49 6.16
C TYR A 14 12.01 6.08 4.67
N ASP A 15 12.98 5.27 4.23
CA ASP A 15 13.09 4.73 2.86
C ASP A 15 12.86 3.22 2.80
N GLN A 16 12.49 2.60 3.92
CA GLN A 16 12.48 1.15 4.07
C GLN A 16 11.09 0.67 4.51
N PRO A 17 10.13 0.52 3.57
CA PRO A 17 8.74 0.23 3.90
C PRO A 17 8.54 -1.14 4.58
N ILE A 18 9.38 -2.14 4.25
CA ILE A 18 9.34 -3.46 4.88
C ILE A 18 9.81 -3.38 6.34
N LEU A 19 10.93 -2.70 6.59
CA LEU A 19 11.41 -2.45 7.96
C LEU A 19 10.40 -1.62 8.76
N PHE A 20 9.81 -0.58 8.16
CA PHE A 20 8.74 0.20 8.77
C PHE A 20 7.58 -0.70 9.19
N HIS A 21 7.09 -1.57 8.29
CA HIS A 21 5.98 -2.50 8.58
C HIS A 21 6.32 -3.43 9.76
N ARG A 22 7.50 -4.06 9.74
CA ARG A 22 7.93 -4.97 10.81
C ARG A 22 8.03 -4.27 12.16
N LEU A 23 8.64 -3.09 12.20
CA LEU A 23 8.76 -2.29 13.42
C LEU A 23 7.40 -1.80 13.92
N HIS A 24 6.48 -1.45 13.02
CA HIS A 24 5.10 -1.09 13.38
C HIS A 24 4.35 -2.27 13.99
N CYS A 25 4.42 -3.46 13.39
CA CYS A 25 3.84 -4.68 13.95
C CYS A 25 4.42 -5.01 15.32
N HIS A 26 5.74 -4.87 15.49
CA HIS A 26 6.39 -5.07 16.79
C HIS A 26 5.93 -4.03 17.82
N LEU A 27 5.77 -2.76 17.42
CA LEU A 27 5.22 -1.70 18.26
C LEU A 27 3.79 -2.05 18.72
N ALA A 28 2.94 -2.52 17.82
CA ALA A 28 1.58 -2.96 18.16
C ALA A 28 1.58 -4.11 19.18
N TYR A 29 2.47 -5.09 19.00
CA TYR A 29 2.64 -6.20 19.94
C TYR A 29 3.09 -5.74 21.33
N ILE A 30 4.06 -4.82 21.43
CA ILE A 30 4.51 -4.29 22.74
C ILE A 30 3.40 -3.48 23.40
N LEU A 31 2.66 -2.67 22.65
CA LEU A 31 1.56 -1.86 23.17
C LEU A 31 0.38 -2.70 23.64
N GLU A 32 0.12 -3.86 23.05
CA GLU A 32 -0.91 -4.80 23.53
C GLU A 32 -0.54 -5.40 24.89
N LYS A 33 0.76 -5.56 25.17
CA LYS A 33 1.27 -6.13 26.42
C LYS A 33 1.51 -5.11 27.53
N SER A 34 1.42 -3.80 27.24
CA SER A 34 1.73 -2.73 28.18
C SER A 34 0.52 -1.83 28.46
N ASN A 35 0.40 -1.33 29.68
CA ASN A 35 -0.63 -0.34 30.02
C ASN A 35 -0.31 0.99 29.32
N LEU A 36 -1.27 1.48 28.52
CA LEU A 36 -1.22 2.63 27.61
C LEU A 36 -1.07 4.02 28.28
N GLN A 37 -0.24 4.16 29.30
CA GLN A 37 0.11 5.46 29.89
C GLN A 37 1.52 5.85 29.45
N HIS A 38 1.65 6.27 28.20
CA HIS A 38 2.89 6.86 27.68
C HIS A 38 2.64 8.33 27.33
N GLU A 39 3.22 9.22 28.11
CA GLU A 39 3.30 10.64 27.77
C GLU A 39 4.34 10.81 26.65
N MET A 40 3.88 11.07 25.43
CA MET A 40 4.74 11.43 24.31
C MET A 40 4.62 12.94 24.04
N SER A 41 5.76 13.61 23.95
CA SER A 41 5.85 15.02 23.61
C SER A 41 5.65 15.29 22.11
N ASP A 42 6.06 14.35 21.24
CA ASP A 42 5.97 14.48 19.79
C ASP A 42 4.62 14.00 19.23
N GLU A 43 4.01 14.84 18.40
CA GLU A 43 2.69 14.60 17.80
C GLU A 43 2.71 13.43 16.81
N TRP A 44 3.76 13.29 15.99
CA TRP A 44 3.86 12.19 15.03
C TRP A 44 4.06 10.85 15.72
N SER A 45 4.84 10.83 16.80
CA SER A 45 4.97 9.67 17.69
C SER A 45 3.63 9.32 18.33
N ARG A 46 2.80 10.31 18.70
CA ARG A 46 1.44 10.09 19.19
C ARG A 46 0.52 9.48 18.13
N ILE A 47 0.55 9.97 16.89
CA ILE A 47 -0.20 9.38 15.76
C ILE A 47 0.25 7.93 15.53
N LEU A 48 1.56 7.67 15.59
CA LEU A 48 2.14 6.34 15.43
C LEU A 48 1.72 5.37 16.55
N ILE A 49 1.68 5.81 17.81
CA ILE A 49 1.14 4.98 18.90
C ILE A 49 -0.34 4.69 18.65
N PHE A 50 -1.12 5.71 18.27
CA PHE A 50 -2.53 5.52 17.95
C PHE A 50 -2.78 4.63 16.72
N SER A 51 -1.82 4.51 15.80
CA SER A 51 -1.92 3.58 14.67
C SER A 51 -1.60 2.13 15.05
N ALA A 52 -0.82 1.93 16.10
CA ALA A 52 -0.43 0.62 16.61
C ALA A 52 -1.33 0.13 17.77
N ALA A 53 -1.94 1.04 18.53
CA ALA A 53 -2.82 0.72 19.65
C ALA A 53 -4.26 0.43 19.19
N ARG A 54 -4.94 -0.51 19.86
CA ARG A 54 -6.35 -0.86 19.59
C ARG A 54 -7.38 0.18 20.06
N THR A 55 -6.97 1.43 20.26
CA THR A 55 -7.83 2.51 20.75
C THR A 55 -8.88 2.90 19.71
N LYS A 56 -10.16 2.77 20.06
CA LYS A 56 -11.31 3.07 19.20
C LYS A 56 -11.81 4.53 19.28
N SER A 57 -11.14 5.40 20.05
CA SER A 57 -11.58 6.79 20.21
C SER A 57 -11.27 7.62 18.96
N GLN A 58 -12.27 8.34 18.45
CA GLN A 58 -12.07 9.36 17.43
C GLN A 58 -11.26 10.53 18.02
N ASN A 59 -10.32 11.07 17.24
CA ASN A 59 -9.55 12.25 17.63
C ASN A 59 -9.61 13.28 16.51
N GLN A 60 -10.71 14.04 16.48
CA GLN A 60 -11.00 15.02 15.41
C GLN A 60 -9.91 16.09 15.28
N GLY A 61 -9.30 16.51 16.39
CA GLY A 61 -8.20 17.48 16.37
C GLY A 61 -6.96 16.95 15.65
N LEU A 62 -6.62 15.68 15.87
CA LEU A 62 -5.52 14.99 15.20
C LEU A 62 -5.83 14.78 13.70
N GLU A 63 -7.06 14.41 13.34
CA GLU A 63 -7.46 14.25 11.94
C GLU A 63 -7.43 15.57 11.16
N GLY A 64 -7.81 16.69 11.79
CA GLY A 64 -7.70 18.01 11.19
C GLY A 64 -6.25 18.37 10.83
N LYS A 65 -5.31 18.05 11.72
CA LYS A 65 -3.87 18.27 11.48
C LYS A 65 -3.30 17.35 10.42
N ILE A 66 -3.70 16.07 10.40
CA ILE A 66 -3.36 15.14 9.32
C ILE A 66 -3.79 15.72 7.97
N LEU A 67 -5.03 16.23 7.88
CA LEU A 67 -5.53 16.80 6.64
C LEU A 67 -4.74 18.04 6.21
N SER A 68 -4.41 18.95 7.14
CA SER A 68 -3.57 20.12 6.85
C SER A 68 -2.21 19.72 6.32
N PHE A 69 -1.56 18.74 6.96
CA PHE A 69 -0.27 18.22 6.52
C PHE A 69 -0.35 17.61 5.10
N LEU A 70 -1.36 16.77 4.83
CA LEU A 70 -1.53 16.16 3.50
C LEU A 70 -1.70 17.20 2.39
N LYS A 71 -2.41 18.30 2.67
CA LYS A 71 -2.58 19.41 1.72
C LYS A 71 -1.27 20.16 1.47
N GLU A 72 -0.42 20.30 2.48
CA GLU A 72 0.89 20.94 2.40
C GLU A 72 1.89 20.11 1.57
N ILE A 73 1.91 18.80 1.77
CA ILE A 73 2.89 17.89 1.15
C ILE A 73 2.39 17.23 -0.14
N ARG A 74 1.46 17.85 -0.87
CA ARG A 74 0.96 17.30 -2.13
C ARG A 74 2.15 17.00 -3.09
N PRO A 75 2.14 15.85 -3.79
CA PRO A 75 3.18 15.54 -4.76
C PRO A 75 3.39 16.67 -5.77
N PRO A 76 4.63 16.93 -6.22
CA PRO A 76 5.81 16.05 -6.13
C PRO A 76 6.68 16.20 -4.88
N ALA A 77 6.29 16.99 -3.87
CA ALA A 77 7.12 17.23 -2.69
C ALA A 77 7.30 15.97 -1.83
N SER A 78 8.47 15.32 -1.88
CA SER A 78 8.73 14.09 -1.11
C SER A 78 10.07 14.13 -0.36
N SER A 79 10.16 14.97 0.67
CA SER A 79 11.23 14.77 1.65
C SER A 79 11.08 13.38 2.29
N LYS A 80 12.19 12.75 2.65
CA LYS A 80 12.21 11.48 3.40
C LYS A 80 11.32 11.53 4.64
N GLY A 81 11.33 12.67 5.35
CA GLY A 81 10.44 12.91 6.49
C GLY A 81 8.95 12.95 6.11
N SER A 82 8.60 13.58 4.99
CA SER A 82 7.21 13.62 4.50
C SER A 82 6.70 12.23 4.12
N ARG A 83 7.56 11.40 3.50
CA ARG A 83 7.26 10.01 3.13
C ARG A 83 6.97 9.15 4.36
N LEU A 84 7.81 9.23 5.39
CA LEU A 84 7.58 8.51 6.65
C LEU A 84 6.26 8.96 7.32
N ARG A 85 6.00 10.27 7.39
CA ARG A 85 4.76 10.80 7.96
C ARG A 85 3.52 10.33 7.20
N LEU A 86 3.61 10.25 5.86
CA LEU A 86 2.54 9.66 5.04
C LEU A 86 2.30 8.20 5.41
N TRP A 87 3.33 7.38 5.61
CA TRP A 87 3.16 5.99 6.05
C TRP A 87 2.51 5.89 7.43
N ILE A 88 2.93 6.73 8.37
CA ILE A 88 2.32 6.82 9.70
C ILE A 88 0.83 7.15 9.58
N ILE A 89 0.45 8.09 8.71
CA ILE A 89 -0.95 8.45 8.43
C ILE A 89 -1.71 7.25 7.83
N LEU A 90 -1.15 6.57 6.85
CA LEU A 90 -1.79 5.43 6.19
C LEU A 90 -2.05 4.29 7.20
N TYR A 91 -1.09 3.98 8.06
CA TYR A 91 -1.29 2.99 9.13
C TYR A 91 -2.29 3.47 10.18
N TYR A 92 -2.27 4.76 10.53
CA TYR A 92 -3.24 5.35 11.44
C TYR A 92 -4.66 5.17 10.91
N ILE A 93 -4.92 5.53 9.65
CA ILE A 93 -6.25 5.41 9.06
C ILE A 93 -6.63 3.93 8.89
N ARG A 94 -5.70 3.06 8.48
CA ARG A 94 -5.93 1.61 8.36
C ARG A 94 -6.32 0.94 9.68
N SER A 95 -5.82 1.44 10.81
CA SER A 95 -6.15 0.93 12.15
C SER A 95 -7.55 1.33 12.63
N ARG A 96 -8.22 2.29 11.99
CA ARG A 96 -9.55 2.77 12.38
C ARG A 96 -10.61 1.76 11.97
N SER A 97 -11.70 1.70 12.75
CA SER A 97 -12.87 0.96 12.31
C SER A 97 -13.47 1.60 11.05
N PRO A 98 -14.05 0.83 10.12
CA PRO A 98 -14.59 1.35 8.86
C PRO A 98 -15.55 2.54 9.03
N SER A 99 -16.43 2.47 10.04
CA SER A 99 -17.40 3.53 10.35
C SER A 99 -16.77 4.81 10.89
N GLN A 100 -15.52 4.76 11.36
CA GLN A 100 -14.80 5.89 11.95
C GLN A 100 -13.76 6.52 11.02
N ILE A 101 -13.52 5.96 9.83
CA ILE A 101 -12.55 6.53 8.89
C ILE A 101 -12.95 7.97 8.54
N ASN A 102 -12.01 8.91 8.67
CA ASN A 102 -12.25 10.28 8.25
C ASN A 102 -12.31 10.38 6.72
N HIS A 103 -13.52 10.57 6.19
CA HIS A 103 -13.76 10.70 4.75
C HIS A 103 -12.91 11.81 4.08
N LEU A 104 -12.68 12.96 4.70
CA LEU A 104 -11.88 14.04 4.09
C LEU A 104 -10.42 13.64 3.92
N VAL A 105 -9.85 12.96 4.91
CA VAL A 105 -8.49 12.42 4.83
C VAL A 105 -8.42 11.35 3.74
N LEU A 106 -9.40 10.45 3.68
CA LEU A 106 -9.46 9.41 2.64
C LEU A 106 -9.57 10.02 1.23
N PHE A 107 -10.39 11.05 1.05
CA PHE A 107 -10.51 11.79 -0.20
C PHE A 107 -9.17 12.39 -0.63
N GLU A 108 -8.49 13.09 0.29
CA GLU A 108 -7.20 13.70 0.00
C GLU A 108 -6.14 12.66 -0.41
N LEU A 109 -6.10 11.51 0.29
CA LEU A 109 -5.22 10.38 0.00
C LEU A 109 -5.47 9.82 -1.41
N VAL A 110 -6.72 9.48 -1.73
CA VAL A 110 -7.07 8.90 -3.04
C VAL A 110 -6.81 9.88 -4.18
N SER A 111 -7.19 11.15 -4.01
CA SER A 111 -7.08 12.15 -5.06
C SER A 111 -5.63 12.52 -5.36
N ASN A 112 -4.80 12.70 -4.33
CA ASN A 112 -3.49 13.32 -4.48
C ASN A 112 -2.32 12.35 -4.28
N PHE A 113 -2.48 11.25 -3.54
CA PHE A 113 -1.37 10.37 -3.17
C PHE A 113 -1.37 9.01 -3.88
N MET A 114 -2.46 8.65 -4.57
CA MET A 114 -2.46 7.49 -5.48
C MET A 114 -1.56 7.73 -6.71
N GLY A 115 -0.79 6.71 -7.07
CA GLY A 115 0.18 6.69 -8.16
C GLY A 115 1.60 7.10 -7.74
N ILE A 116 1.87 7.29 -6.45
CA ILE A 116 3.22 7.61 -5.95
C ILE A 116 4.10 6.36 -5.94
N SER A 117 3.60 5.25 -5.38
CA SER A 117 4.31 3.97 -5.33
C SER A 117 3.34 2.84 -5.03
N SER A 118 3.68 1.62 -5.44
CA SER A 118 2.85 0.42 -5.20
C SER A 118 2.54 0.21 -3.72
N PHE A 119 3.48 0.55 -2.83
CA PHE A 119 3.29 0.44 -1.37
C PHE A 119 2.24 1.43 -0.85
N VAL A 120 2.31 2.70 -1.27
CA VAL A 120 1.33 3.73 -0.88
C VAL A 120 -0.03 3.40 -1.47
N ASP A 121 -0.08 3.02 -2.75
CA ASP A 121 -1.31 2.64 -3.44
C ASP A 121 -2.01 1.47 -2.74
N GLY A 122 -1.28 0.40 -2.42
CA GLY A 122 -1.84 -0.77 -1.76
C GLY A 122 -2.44 -0.45 -0.38
N LEU A 123 -1.82 0.47 0.38
CA LEU A 123 -2.37 0.93 1.66
C LEU A 123 -3.63 1.78 1.47
N ILE A 124 -3.64 2.73 0.54
CA ILE A 124 -4.83 3.55 0.26
C ILE A 124 -5.99 2.68 -0.20
N LEU A 125 -5.75 1.74 -1.11
CA LEU A 125 -6.75 0.80 -1.62
C LEU A 125 -7.26 -0.12 -0.52
N SER A 126 -6.39 -0.63 0.36
CA SER A 126 -6.80 -1.45 1.50
C SER A 126 -7.74 -0.69 2.45
N ILE A 127 -7.45 0.58 2.74
CA ILE A 127 -8.31 1.45 3.56
C ILE A 127 -9.67 1.65 2.90
N LEU A 128 -9.67 2.01 1.61
CA LEU A 128 -10.90 2.26 0.86
C LEU A 128 -11.75 0.98 0.72
N ALA A 129 -11.13 -0.15 0.42
CA ALA A 129 -11.77 -1.45 0.33
C ALA A 129 -12.41 -1.83 1.66
N ALA A 130 -11.73 -1.65 2.79
CA ALA A 130 -12.30 -1.91 4.12
C ALA A 130 -13.52 -1.03 4.40
N ALA A 131 -13.47 0.25 4.02
CA ALA A 131 -14.59 1.18 4.19
C ALA A 131 -15.81 0.74 3.36
N ILE A 132 -15.62 0.39 2.09
CA ILE A 132 -16.68 0.05 1.13
C ILE A 132 -17.27 -1.35 1.40
N THR A 133 -16.41 -2.33 1.71
CA THR A 133 -16.82 -3.73 1.84
C THR A 133 -17.30 -4.09 3.24
N SER A 134 -17.11 -3.21 4.23
CA SER A 134 -17.61 -3.39 5.60
C SER A 134 -19.06 -3.90 5.68
N PRO A 135 -20.04 -3.41 4.88
CA PRO A 135 -21.42 -3.88 4.97
C PRO A 135 -21.61 -5.31 4.47
N VAL A 136 -20.75 -5.77 3.54
CA VAL A 136 -20.75 -7.16 3.03
C VAL A 136 -20.44 -8.15 4.16
N PHE A 137 -19.71 -7.70 5.18
CA PHE A 137 -19.37 -8.48 6.38
C PHE A 137 -20.28 -8.16 7.58
N GLY A 138 -21.39 -7.44 7.39
CA GLY A 138 -22.30 -7.06 8.47
C GLY A 138 -21.75 -6.00 9.43
N LEU A 139 -20.69 -5.29 9.05
CA LEU A 139 -20.12 -4.20 9.85
C LEU A 139 -20.81 -2.87 9.51
N GLU A 140 -20.77 -1.92 10.46
CA GLU A 140 -21.33 -0.59 10.27
C GLU A 140 -20.63 0.17 9.14
N SER A 141 -21.42 0.72 8.23
CA SER A 141 -20.95 1.56 7.14
C SER A 141 -20.58 2.96 7.63
N ASN A 142 -19.65 3.59 6.92
CA ASN A 142 -19.33 4.99 7.13
C ASN A 142 -20.41 5.90 6.52
N LYS A 143 -21.29 6.46 7.35
CA LYS A 143 -22.39 7.33 6.91
C LYS A 143 -21.95 8.57 6.12
N LYS A 144 -20.68 8.99 6.24
CA LYS A 144 -20.12 10.15 5.52
C LYS A 144 -19.57 9.77 4.14
N LEU A 145 -19.26 8.50 3.88
CA LEU A 145 -18.88 7.99 2.57
C LEU A 145 -20.14 7.57 1.79
N ARG A 146 -20.80 8.56 1.19
CA ARG A 146 -22.00 8.34 0.37
C ARG A 146 -21.65 7.66 -0.96
N SER A 147 -22.63 7.03 -1.59
CA SER A 147 -22.44 6.34 -2.89
C SER A 147 -21.81 7.23 -3.96
N ASP A 148 -22.28 8.48 -4.10
CA ASP A 148 -21.75 9.42 -5.10
C ASP A 148 -20.29 9.80 -4.84
N SER A 149 -19.95 9.97 -3.55
CA SER A 149 -18.59 10.22 -3.09
C SER A 149 -17.66 9.06 -3.44
N VAL A 150 -18.12 7.83 -3.22
CA VAL A 150 -17.36 6.63 -3.59
C VAL A 150 -17.22 6.52 -5.11
N ALA A 151 -18.30 6.73 -5.87
CA ALA A 151 -18.26 6.69 -7.32
C ALA A 151 -17.26 7.70 -7.90
N TYR A 152 -17.18 8.91 -7.34
CA TYR A 152 -16.14 9.89 -7.68
C TYR A 152 -14.73 9.34 -7.43
N LEU A 153 -14.47 8.81 -6.23
CA LEU A 153 -13.16 8.25 -5.87
C LEU A 153 -12.75 7.08 -6.78
N LEU A 154 -13.68 6.20 -7.12
CA LEU A 154 -13.45 5.10 -8.07
C LEU A 154 -13.12 5.62 -9.48
N GLY A 155 -13.77 6.72 -9.89
CA GLY A 155 -13.46 7.42 -11.13
C GLY A 155 -12.07 8.05 -11.12
N VAL A 156 -11.59 8.54 -9.97
CA VAL A 156 -10.20 9.01 -9.82
C VAL A 156 -9.23 7.84 -9.92
N ILE A 157 -9.46 6.74 -9.20
CA ILE A 157 -8.61 5.54 -9.19
C ILE A 157 -8.43 4.99 -10.61
N LYS A 158 -9.53 4.88 -11.38
CA LYS A 158 -9.50 4.39 -12.77
C LYS A 158 -8.57 5.20 -13.68
N LYS A 159 -8.38 6.49 -13.40
CA LYS A 159 -7.53 7.39 -14.20
C LYS A 159 -6.06 7.38 -13.78
N LYS A 160 -5.70 6.72 -12.68
CA LYS A 160 -4.31 6.67 -12.18
C LYS A 160 -3.52 5.55 -12.89
N PRO A 161 -2.23 5.75 -13.18
CA PRO A 161 -1.37 4.73 -13.80
C PRO A 161 -0.95 3.68 -12.76
N LEU A 162 -1.87 2.81 -12.38
CA LEU A 162 -1.64 1.80 -11.34
C LEU A 162 -0.99 0.53 -11.89
N GLY A 163 0.00 0.02 -11.15
CA GLY A 163 0.54 -1.32 -11.40
C GLY A 163 -0.53 -2.40 -11.30
N VAL A 164 -0.29 -3.56 -11.92
CA VAL A 164 -1.29 -4.64 -12.04
C VAL A 164 -1.78 -5.13 -10.66
N LEU A 165 -0.89 -5.26 -9.68
CA LEU A 165 -1.26 -5.68 -8.32
C LEU A 165 -2.11 -4.63 -7.59
N SER A 166 -1.84 -3.33 -7.80
CA SER A 166 -2.70 -2.27 -7.27
C SER A 166 -4.08 -2.29 -7.93
N ARG A 167 -4.17 -2.56 -9.25
CA ARG A 167 -5.47 -2.74 -9.92
C ARG A 167 -6.25 -3.94 -9.37
N VAL A 168 -5.57 -5.05 -9.10
CA VAL A 168 -6.14 -6.22 -8.41
C VAL A 168 -6.70 -5.84 -7.04
N GLN A 169 -5.90 -5.16 -6.21
CA GLN A 169 -6.29 -4.72 -4.87
C GLN A 169 -7.41 -3.67 -4.88
N ALA A 170 -7.60 -2.97 -6.00
CA ALA A 170 -8.68 -2.01 -6.15
C ALA A 170 -10.04 -2.69 -6.39
N LEU A 171 -10.10 -3.93 -6.89
CA LEU A 171 -11.37 -4.60 -7.26
C LEU A 171 -12.43 -4.58 -6.15
N PRO A 172 -12.12 -4.90 -4.88
CA PRO A 172 -13.13 -4.87 -3.82
C PRO A 172 -13.77 -3.49 -3.61
N CYS A 173 -13.07 -2.40 -3.97
CA CYS A 173 -13.61 -1.04 -3.88
C CYS A 173 -14.77 -0.79 -4.85
N TYR A 174 -14.90 -1.57 -5.93
CA TYR A 174 -15.95 -1.41 -6.93
C TYR A 174 -17.23 -2.17 -6.60
N ILE A 175 -17.25 -2.96 -5.50
CA ILE A 175 -18.42 -3.73 -5.09
C ILE A 175 -19.59 -2.79 -4.77
N GLY A 176 -20.75 -3.08 -5.34
CA GLY A 176 -21.98 -2.30 -5.12
C GLY A 176 -22.07 -0.99 -5.93
N HIS A 177 -21.07 -0.67 -6.76
CA HIS A 177 -21.04 0.57 -7.55
C HIS A 177 -21.12 0.30 -9.06
N ALA A 178 -21.84 1.16 -9.78
CA ALA A 178 -21.98 1.10 -11.25
C ALA A 178 -20.77 1.73 -11.98
N VAL A 179 -19.56 1.52 -11.47
CA VAL A 179 -18.32 2.01 -12.06
C VAL A 179 -17.51 0.80 -12.52
N GLU A 180 -17.12 0.78 -13.78
CA GLU A 180 -16.30 -0.29 -14.33
C GLU A 180 -14.88 -0.26 -13.72
N PRO A 181 -14.40 -1.37 -13.13
CA PRO A 181 -13.05 -1.47 -12.57
C PRO A 181 -11.95 -1.35 -13.64
N PRO A 182 -10.69 -1.11 -13.23
CA PRO A 182 -9.57 -1.20 -14.15
C PRO A 182 -9.38 -2.64 -14.64
N GLY A 183 -9.09 -2.82 -15.93
CA GLY A 183 -8.84 -4.15 -16.51
C GLY A 183 -7.55 -4.78 -15.98
N LEU A 184 -7.46 -6.11 -16.02
CA LEU A 184 -6.32 -6.91 -15.54
C LEU A 184 -5.68 -7.75 -16.65
N LEU A 185 -5.83 -7.37 -17.92
CA LEU A 185 -5.42 -8.16 -19.08
C LEU A 185 -3.91 -8.50 -19.10
N ASP A 186 -3.09 -7.70 -18.44
CA ASP A 186 -1.64 -7.86 -18.31
C ASP A 186 -1.22 -8.61 -17.02
N LEU A 187 -2.17 -9.16 -16.26
CA LEU A 187 -1.91 -10.00 -15.10
C LEU A 187 -1.22 -11.30 -15.52
N ARG A 188 0.02 -11.46 -15.09
CA ARG A 188 0.77 -12.70 -15.24
C ARG A 188 0.49 -13.60 -14.06
N MET A 189 -0.07 -14.77 -14.35
CA MET A 189 -0.31 -15.80 -13.33
C MET A 189 0.96 -16.62 -13.11
N GLY A 190 1.04 -17.27 -11.95
CA GLY A 190 2.06 -18.25 -11.58
C GLY A 190 1.68 -18.93 -10.27
N ASN A 191 2.50 -19.86 -9.78
CA ASN A 191 2.26 -20.52 -8.50
C ASN A 191 2.88 -19.70 -7.36
N ASN A 192 2.43 -18.46 -7.17
CA ASN A 192 3.00 -17.55 -6.18
C ASN A 192 1.93 -16.81 -5.36
N MET A 193 2.37 -16.14 -4.29
CA MET A 193 1.48 -15.41 -3.39
C MET A 193 0.71 -14.28 -4.10
N GLN A 194 1.33 -13.63 -5.09
CA GLN A 194 0.68 -12.57 -5.86
C GLN A 194 -0.53 -13.11 -6.64
N THR A 195 -0.39 -14.30 -7.22
CA THR A 195 -1.47 -14.99 -7.94
C THR A 195 -2.59 -15.39 -7.00
N LEU A 196 -2.26 -15.90 -5.80
CA LEU A 196 -3.27 -16.20 -4.78
C LEU A 196 -4.11 -14.97 -4.43
N VAL A 197 -3.45 -13.85 -4.12
CA VAL A 197 -4.11 -12.57 -3.81
C VAL A 197 -4.98 -12.07 -4.97
N ALA A 198 -4.51 -12.27 -6.21
CA ALA A 198 -5.28 -11.91 -7.40
C ALA A 198 -6.55 -12.75 -7.55
N LEU A 199 -6.45 -14.06 -7.39
CA LEU A 199 -7.59 -14.97 -7.45
C LEU A 199 -8.61 -14.66 -6.33
N GLU A 200 -8.15 -14.42 -5.10
CA GLU A 200 -9.02 -14.01 -3.99
C GLU A 200 -9.78 -12.72 -4.32
N SER A 201 -9.08 -11.69 -4.79
CA SER A 201 -9.68 -10.38 -5.10
C SER A 201 -10.68 -10.46 -6.26
N ILE A 202 -10.33 -11.21 -7.33
CA ILE A 202 -11.20 -11.43 -8.49
C ILE A 202 -12.46 -12.20 -8.07
N CYS A 203 -12.32 -13.31 -7.35
CA CYS A 203 -13.44 -14.12 -6.88
C CYS A 203 -14.33 -13.34 -5.91
N PHE A 204 -13.74 -12.56 -5.00
CA PHE A 204 -14.48 -11.72 -4.07
C PHE A 204 -15.29 -10.64 -4.81
N TYR A 205 -14.67 -9.93 -5.75
CA TYR A 205 -15.39 -8.96 -6.60
C TYR A 205 -16.50 -9.63 -7.42
N ALA A 206 -16.21 -10.75 -8.09
CA ALA A 206 -17.17 -11.47 -8.91
C ALA A 206 -18.38 -11.97 -8.11
N LYS A 207 -18.18 -12.37 -6.85
CA LYS A 207 -19.26 -12.83 -5.97
C LYS A 207 -20.25 -11.73 -5.59
N TYR A 208 -19.76 -10.49 -5.41
CA TYR A 208 -20.57 -9.39 -4.85
C TYR A 208 -20.89 -8.27 -5.84
N THR A 209 -20.30 -8.28 -7.03
CA THR A 209 -20.64 -7.32 -8.07
C THR A 209 -22.04 -7.55 -8.62
N LYS A 210 -22.72 -6.44 -8.98
CA LYS A 210 -24.03 -6.49 -9.65
C LYS A 210 -23.91 -6.59 -11.17
N SER A 211 -22.70 -6.42 -11.72
CA SER A 211 -22.46 -6.34 -13.17
C SER A 211 -21.54 -7.47 -13.62
N VAL A 212 -22.14 -8.56 -14.09
CA VAL A 212 -21.41 -9.70 -14.68
C VAL A 212 -20.57 -9.27 -15.89
N GLU A 213 -21.06 -8.30 -16.66
CA GLU A 213 -20.36 -7.75 -17.82
C GLU A 213 -19.03 -7.09 -17.44
N PHE A 214 -18.94 -6.47 -16.26
CA PHE A 214 -17.65 -5.95 -15.79
C PHE A 214 -16.65 -7.05 -15.48
N VAL A 215 -17.10 -8.19 -14.92
CA VAL A 215 -16.20 -9.32 -14.64
C VAL A 215 -15.59 -9.83 -15.94
N LYS A 216 -16.42 -10.07 -16.97
CA LYS A 216 -15.96 -10.56 -18.28
C LYS A 216 -14.93 -9.64 -18.93
N LYS A 217 -15.10 -8.31 -18.79
CA LYS A 217 -14.20 -7.32 -19.39
C LYS A 217 -12.85 -7.18 -18.70
N ILE A 218 -12.78 -7.43 -17.39
CA ILE A 218 -11.57 -7.15 -16.61
C ILE A 218 -10.67 -8.36 -16.42
N VAL A 219 -11.22 -9.58 -16.43
CA VAL A 219 -10.43 -10.80 -16.17
C VAL A 219 -9.64 -11.23 -17.40
N PRO A 220 -8.43 -11.79 -17.24
CA PRO A 220 -7.69 -12.39 -18.35
C PRO A 220 -8.46 -13.59 -18.94
N GLU A 221 -8.38 -13.78 -20.26
CA GLU A 221 -9.00 -14.93 -20.96
C GLU A 221 -8.00 -16.07 -21.24
N GLY A 222 -6.74 -15.91 -20.84
CA GLY A 222 -5.68 -16.88 -21.14
C GLY A 222 -5.88 -18.26 -20.49
N PRO A 223 -5.46 -19.36 -21.15
CA PRO A 223 -5.63 -20.72 -20.64
C PRO A 223 -4.99 -20.93 -19.26
N PHE A 224 -3.85 -20.27 -19.02
CA PHE A 224 -3.15 -20.34 -17.74
C PHE A 224 -3.93 -19.68 -16.59
N PHE A 225 -4.64 -18.57 -16.86
CA PHE A 225 -5.55 -17.98 -15.88
C PHE A 225 -6.69 -18.93 -15.54
N VAL A 226 -7.29 -19.55 -16.56
CA VAL A 226 -8.38 -20.52 -16.37
C VAL A 226 -7.92 -21.72 -15.54
N GLU A 227 -6.70 -22.21 -15.76
CA GLU A 227 -6.11 -23.30 -14.98
C GLU A 227 -5.92 -22.91 -13.51
N CYS A 228 -5.27 -21.77 -13.24
CA CYS A 228 -5.09 -21.29 -11.87
C CYS A 228 -6.43 -21.04 -11.16
N LEU A 229 -7.41 -20.45 -11.86
CA LEU A 229 -8.74 -20.21 -11.31
C LEU A 229 -9.47 -21.51 -10.98
N LYS A 230 -9.42 -22.51 -11.87
CA LYS A 230 -9.97 -23.85 -11.62
C LYS A 230 -9.33 -24.45 -10.37
N GLY A 231 -7.99 -24.42 -10.30
CA GLY A 231 -7.24 -24.91 -9.14
C GLY A 231 -7.61 -24.21 -7.84
N PHE A 232 -7.82 -22.89 -7.87
CA PHE A 232 -8.21 -22.12 -6.69
C PHE A 232 -9.62 -22.48 -6.22
N ILE A 233 -10.58 -22.59 -7.14
CA ILE A 233 -11.95 -23.00 -6.83
C ILE A 233 -12.01 -24.43 -6.28
N SER A 234 -11.23 -25.36 -6.84
CA SER A 234 -11.13 -26.74 -6.36
C SER A 234 -10.24 -26.92 -5.13
N ARG A 235 -9.67 -25.84 -4.57
CA ARG A 235 -8.73 -25.87 -3.44
C ARG A 235 -7.47 -26.71 -3.70
N THR A 236 -7.06 -26.83 -4.96
CA THR A 236 -5.85 -27.54 -5.37
C THR A 236 -4.72 -26.60 -5.79
N PHE A 237 -5.00 -25.29 -5.92
CA PHE A 237 -3.96 -24.28 -6.15
C PHE A 237 -2.97 -24.29 -4.99
N ARG A 238 -1.68 -24.39 -5.30
CA ARG A 238 -0.59 -24.31 -4.33
C ARG A 238 0.31 -23.14 -4.70
N VAL A 239 0.71 -22.41 -3.67
CA VAL A 239 1.82 -21.45 -3.78
C VAL A 239 3.08 -22.29 -3.70
N ASP A 240 3.96 -22.15 -4.69
CA ASP A 240 5.27 -22.78 -4.63
C ASP A 240 5.98 -22.23 -3.39
N GLU A 241 6.33 -23.12 -2.48
CA GLU A 241 7.27 -22.80 -1.40
C GLU A 241 8.63 -22.63 -2.09
N GLY A 242 8.92 -21.41 -2.56
CA GLY A 242 10.30 -21.03 -2.82
C GLY A 242 11.12 -21.33 -1.57
N GLU A 243 12.40 -21.72 -1.75
CA GLU A 243 13.32 -22.02 -0.66
C GLU A 243 13.10 -21.00 0.46
N ALA A 244 12.56 -21.47 1.59
CA ALA A 244 12.37 -20.65 2.77
C ALA A 244 13.75 -20.38 3.36
N SER A 245 14.52 -19.51 2.69
CA SER A 245 15.69 -18.90 3.29
C SER A 245 15.19 -18.16 4.52
N GLY A 246 15.93 -18.31 5.63
CA GLY A 246 15.63 -17.64 6.87
C GLY A 246 15.34 -16.16 6.63
N CYS A 247 14.46 -15.58 7.44
CA CYS A 247 14.07 -14.18 7.33
C CYS A 247 15.24 -13.28 7.77
N ASP A 248 16.22 -13.06 6.89
CA ASP A 248 17.35 -12.17 7.17
C ASP A 248 16.88 -10.70 7.14
N VAL A 249 17.58 -9.86 7.89
CA VAL A 249 17.40 -8.40 7.84
C VAL A 249 17.72 -7.88 6.44
N GLY A 250 18.67 -8.51 5.74
CA GLY A 250 19.02 -8.19 4.34
C GLY A 250 17.81 -8.27 3.40
N ASP A 251 16.96 -9.28 3.55
CA ASP A 251 15.74 -9.48 2.74
C ASP A 251 14.66 -8.42 3.00
N SER A 252 14.84 -7.61 4.06
CA SER A 252 13.92 -6.53 4.42
C SER A 252 14.35 -5.17 3.89
N VAL A 253 15.54 -5.09 3.29
CA VAL A 253 16.06 -3.85 2.71
C VAL A 253 15.58 -3.78 1.27
N VAL A 254 14.82 -2.74 0.95
CA VAL A 254 14.49 -2.40 -0.43
C VAL A 254 15.71 -1.72 -1.03
N GLU A 255 16.22 -2.29 -2.12
CA GLU A 255 17.34 -1.73 -2.87
C GLU A 255 17.01 -0.32 -3.36
N ASN A 256 17.90 0.64 -3.07
CA ASN A 256 17.78 1.99 -3.61
C ASN A 256 18.50 2.05 -4.96
N LEU A 257 17.73 2.06 -6.04
CA LEU A 257 18.22 2.16 -7.41
C LEU A 257 18.24 3.60 -7.96
N GLU A 258 17.95 4.63 -7.15
CA GLU A 258 18.00 6.04 -7.57
C GLU A 258 19.40 6.43 -8.09
N ILE A 259 20.45 5.75 -7.62
CA ILE A 259 21.81 5.95 -8.14
C ILE A 259 21.92 5.57 -9.62
N LEU A 260 21.14 4.61 -10.11
CA LEU A 260 21.12 4.23 -11.51
C LEU A 260 20.52 5.33 -12.39
N ASP A 261 19.52 6.06 -11.90
CA ASP A 261 18.97 7.23 -12.59
C ASP A 261 20.00 8.37 -12.62
N GLY A 262 20.75 8.56 -11.53
CA GLY A 262 21.89 9.48 -11.47
C GLY A 262 22.97 9.13 -12.50
N ILE A 263 23.34 7.84 -12.58
CA ILE A 263 24.29 7.33 -13.57
C ILE A 263 23.76 7.54 -14.99
N ARG A 264 22.47 7.27 -15.24
CA ARG A 264 21.84 7.48 -16.56
C ARG A 264 21.91 8.94 -16.97
N LYS A 265 21.54 9.87 -16.09
CA LYS A 265 21.59 11.30 -16.38
C LYS A 265 23.03 11.78 -16.62
N ALA A 266 23.97 11.36 -15.77
CA ALA A 266 25.39 11.68 -15.96
C ALA A 266 25.95 11.09 -17.26
N TYR A 267 25.50 9.89 -17.65
CA TYR A 267 25.83 9.30 -18.94
C TYR A 267 25.31 10.17 -20.08
N GLU A 268 24.06 10.65 -20.04
CA GLU A 268 23.48 11.53 -21.07
C GLU A 268 24.24 12.85 -21.22
N GLU A 269 24.75 13.41 -20.12
CA GLU A 269 25.52 14.66 -20.10
C GLU A 269 27.01 14.47 -20.43
N ALA A 270 27.53 13.24 -20.36
CA ALA A 270 28.95 12.96 -20.60
C ALA A 270 29.38 13.27 -22.05
N ARG A 271 30.50 13.98 -22.21
CA ARG A 271 31.10 14.28 -23.52
C ARG A 271 31.69 13.03 -24.21
N ASP A 272 32.24 12.12 -23.43
CA ASP A 272 32.80 10.84 -23.91
C ASP A 272 32.07 9.68 -23.23
N LYS A 273 31.12 9.09 -23.97
CA LYS A 273 30.28 7.98 -23.48
C LYS A 273 31.10 6.73 -23.20
N LYS A 274 32.13 6.44 -24.01
CA LYS A 274 32.97 5.24 -23.86
C LYS A 274 33.79 5.33 -22.58
N ARG A 275 34.45 6.47 -22.37
CA ARG A 275 35.22 6.70 -21.15
C ARG A 275 34.34 6.71 -19.89
N PHE A 276 33.13 7.27 -19.97
CA PHE A 276 32.18 7.21 -18.86
C PHE A 276 31.85 5.75 -18.50
N VAL A 277 31.47 4.93 -19.49
CA VAL A 277 31.14 3.51 -19.26
C VAL A 277 32.33 2.75 -18.69
N SER A 278 33.54 2.92 -19.23
CA SER A 278 34.74 2.27 -18.69
C SER A 278 34.97 2.59 -17.20
N ARG A 279 34.79 3.84 -16.78
CA ARG A 279 34.94 4.23 -15.37
C ARG A 279 33.88 3.64 -14.45
N ILE A 280 32.63 3.51 -14.93
CA ILE A 280 31.58 2.85 -14.17
C ILE A 280 31.86 1.35 -14.04
N VAL A 281 32.33 0.71 -15.12
CA VAL A 281 32.71 -0.71 -15.09
C VAL A 281 33.88 -0.94 -14.13
N GLU A 282 34.93 -0.13 -14.19
CA GLU A 282 36.05 -0.17 -13.23
C GLU A 282 35.55 -0.04 -11.79
N PHE A 283 34.71 0.96 -11.51
CA PHE A 283 34.13 1.15 -10.18
C PHE A 283 33.32 -0.07 -9.70
N VAL A 284 32.49 -0.68 -10.56
CA VAL A 284 31.71 -1.87 -10.20
C VAL A 284 32.62 -3.09 -9.98
N MET A 285 33.68 -3.22 -10.77
CA MET A 285 34.67 -4.28 -10.61
C MET A 285 35.42 -4.16 -9.29
N ASP A 286 35.81 -2.95 -8.89
CA ASP A 286 36.49 -2.68 -7.61
C ASP A 286 35.59 -2.96 -6.40
N LEU A 287 34.26 -2.88 -6.54
CA LEU A 287 33.31 -3.24 -5.49
C LEU A 287 33.17 -4.76 -5.28
N SER A 288 33.68 -5.56 -6.20
CA SER A 288 33.59 -7.02 -6.18
C SER A 288 34.79 -7.70 -5.50
N THR A 289 35.74 -6.90 -4.99
CA THR A 289 36.94 -7.29 -4.24
C THR A 289 36.83 -6.89 -2.78
#